data_AF-A0A1F3SKG4-F1
#
_entry.id   AF-A0A1F3SKG4-F1
#
_cell.length_a   1.000
_cell.length_b   1.000
_cell.length_c   1.000
_cell.angle_alpha   90.00
_cell.angle_beta   90.00
_cell.angle_gamma   90.00
#
_symmetry.space_group_name_H-M   'P 1'
#
loop_
_entity.id
_entity.type
_entity.pdbx_description
1 polymer ?
#
loop_
_entity_poly.entity_id
_entity_poly.type
_entity_poly.pdbx_seq_one_letter_code
_entity_poly.pdbx_strand_id
1 'polypeptide(L)'
;MDLGQDFKHSIHPEFLGNQISLSLERLGAPDIDYFLLHNPEYYFKTKGASEEIYLQRLKKAFMHLEEEVFRGRIKYYGISSNTFASAPTDSNYSNLEKILEIAKSVAKNHHFKMVQFPMNLIERGAIGLRFGEKNLIQYAHINNLLTMANRPLNAFAPDGFLRLAQYFSTLPSLVECEEMMLGRLEALQQKIDQRNDEEHINVNELPFIKQFKEIWATLPTPDVVEQVFLGNFFPLVAQLYGSTLSLEESKPYYKLYDIALSRSRQLMTERASKYREMLEVEGIIIPHANQPFSVLAIQKYLEWGVDHVLVGMKRPQYVRELQAFFPSN
;
A
#
# COMPACT_ATOMS: atom_id res chain seq x y z
N MET A 1 -20.14 22.82 -9.14
CA MET A 1 -19.59 22.94 -7.78
C MET A 1 -19.73 21.58 -7.13
N ASP A 2 -18.69 20.77 -7.12
CA ASP A 2 -18.63 19.57 -6.28
C ASP A 2 -17.43 19.73 -5.34
N LEU A 3 -17.62 20.59 -4.35
CA LEU A 3 -16.80 20.67 -3.13
C LEU A 3 -17.61 20.08 -1.97
N GLY A 4 -18.22 18.92 -2.19
CA GLY A 4 -18.92 18.18 -1.13
C GLY A 4 -17.91 17.62 -0.13
N GLN A 5 -18.20 17.80 1.17
CA GLN A 5 -17.35 17.37 2.29
C GLN A 5 -17.03 15.86 2.34
N ASP A 6 -17.67 15.04 1.51
CA ASP A 6 -17.43 13.59 1.41
C ASP A 6 -16.45 13.17 0.30
N PHE A 7 -15.97 14.09 -0.54
CA PHE A 7 -15.02 13.76 -1.60
C PHE A 7 -13.57 13.87 -1.13
N LYS A 8 -13.02 12.75 -0.61
CA LYS A 8 -11.56 12.61 -0.36
C LYS A 8 -10.72 12.63 -1.65
N HIS A 9 -11.35 12.62 -2.83
CA HIS A 9 -10.70 12.58 -4.14
C HIS A 9 -11.39 13.53 -5.12
N SER A 10 -10.66 14.54 -5.57
CA SER A 10 -11.12 15.49 -6.59
C SER A 10 -10.08 15.65 -7.68
N ILE A 11 -10.56 15.70 -8.93
CA ILE A 11 -9.76 16.05 -10.11
C ILE A 11 -10.28 17.33 -10.76
N HIS A 12 -11.00 18.15 -9.99
CA HIS A 12 -11.50 19.44 -10.48
C HIS A 12 -10.33 20.39 -10.77
N PRO A 13 -10.35 21.15 -11.89
CA PRO A 13 -9.27 22.08 -12.27
C PRO A 13 -8.74 22.96 -11.14
N GLU A 14 -9.63 23.65 -10.41
CA GLU A 14 -9.25 24.50 -9.27
C GLU A 14 -8.52 23.73 -8.16
N PHE A 15 -8.98 22.52 -7.86
CA PHE A 15 -8.33 21.67 -6.86
C PHE A 15 -6.95 21.23 -7.35
N LEU A 16 -6.82 20.84 -8.62
CA LEU A 16 -5.54 20.45 -9.22
C LEU A 16 -4.54 21.62 -9.19
N GLY A 17 -4.95 22.82 -9.59
CA GLY A 17 -4.12 24.02 -9.52
C GLY A 17 -3.59 24.29 -8.10
N ASN A 18 -4.44 24.15 -7.09
CA ASN A 18 -4.05 24.27 -5.68
C ASN A 18 -3.09 23.15 -5.24
N GLN A 19 -3.35 21.89 -5.63
CA GLN A 19 -2.47 20.78 -5.28
C GLN A 19 -1.09 20.89 -5.92
N ILE A 20 -0.99 21.41 -7.15
CA ILE A 20 0.29 21.69 -7.80
C ILE A 20 1.04 22.77 -7.03
N SER A 21 0.37 23.85 -6.61
CA SER A 21 1.00 24.93 -5.82
C SER A 21 1.61 24.41 -4.52
N LEU A 22 0.79 23.67 -3.75
CA LEU A 22 1.23 23.11 -2.47
C LEU A 22 2.33 22.05 -2.66
N SER A 23 2.34 21.33 -3.78
CA SER A 23 3.38 20.33 -4.07
C SER A 23 4.71 21.00 -4.41
N LEU A 24 4.71 22.03 -5.25
CA LEU A 24 5.90 22.82 -5.57
C LEU A 24 6.51 23.46 -4.30
N GLU A 25 5.66 24.04 -3.45
CA GLU A 25 6.08 24.62 -2.17
C GLU A 25 6.75 23.58 -1.27
N ARG A 26 6.13 22.42 -1.06
CA ARG A 26 6.70 21.33 -0.23
C ARG A 26 7.99 20.75 -0.80
N LEU A 27 8.10 20.67 -2.12
CA LEU A 27 9.28 20.12 -2.79
C LEU A 27 10.43 21.15 -2.87
N GLY A 28 10.13 22.45 -2.72
CA GLY A 28 11.10 23.51 -2.97
C GLY A 28 11.59 23.53 -4.42
N ALA A 29 10.78 23.05 -5.35
CA ALA A 29 11.13 22.87 -6.76
C ALA A 29 10.41 23.91 -7.64
N PRO A 30 11.05 24.39 -8.73
CA PRO A 30 10.42 25.34 -9.65
C PRO A 30 9.34 24.68 -10.52
N ASP A 31 9.47 23.39 -10.79
CA ASP A 31 8.55 22.59 -11.60
C ASP A 31 8.50 21.13 -11.11
N ILE A 32 7.49 20.38 -11.59
CA ILE A 32 7.34 18.94 -11.35
C ILE A 32 7.48 18.20 -12.69
N ASP A 33 8.36 17.21 -12.77
CA ASP A 33 8.54 16.45 -14.02
C ASP A 33 7.26 15.68 -14.42
N TYR A 34 6.64 14.97 -13.48
CA TYR A 34 5.40 14.22 -13.70
C TYR A 34 4.37 14.45 -12.59
N PHE A 35 3.19 14.94 -12.95
CA PHE A 35 2.05 15.06 -12.05
C PHE A 35 0.98 14.00 -12.36
N LEU A 36 0.64 13.14 -11.39
CA LEU A 36 -0.33 12.06 -11.60
C LEU A 36 -1.68 12.37 -10.95
N LEU A 37 -2.77 12.26 -11.72
CA LEU A 37 -4.12 12.18 -11.15
C LEU A 37 -4.23 10.90 -10.33
N HIS A 38 -4.58 11.02 -9.05
CA HIS A 38 -4.61 9.89 -8.13
C HIS A 38 -6.01 9.28 -8.02
N ASN A 39 -6.13 8.03 -8.47
CA ASN A 39 -7.31 7.16 -8.42
C ASN A 39 -8.61 7.83 -8.89
N PRO A 40 -8.65 8.38 -10.13
CA PRO A 40 -9.87 9.02 -10.64
C PRO A 40 -11.06 8.05 -10.69
N GLU A 41 -10.82 6.73 -10.73
CA GLU A 41 -11.86 5.69 -10.68
C GLU A 41 -12.71 5.70 -9.41
N TYR A 42 -12.29 6.39 -8.34
CA TYR A 42 -13.15 6.55 -7.16
C TYR A 42 -14.46 7.27 -7.47
N TYR A 43 -14.53 7.98 -8.60
CA TYR A 43 -15.79 8.46 -9.14
C TYR A 43 -16.85 7.36 -9.27
N PHE A 44 -16.49 6.12 -9.63
CA PHE A 44 -17.44 5.01 -9.78
C PHE A 44 -18.08 4.55 -8.47
N LYS A 45 -17.58 5.01 -7.30
CA LYS A 45 -18.23 4.79 -6.01
C LYS A 45 -19.41 5.75 -5.77
N THR A 46 -19.63 6.72 -6.65
CA THR A 46 -20.72 7.69 -6.53
C THR A 46 -22.02 7.15 -7.12
N LYS A 47 -23.16 7.54 -6.54
CA LYS A 47 -24.47 7.11 -7.02
C LYS A 47 -24.74 7.72 -8.39
N GLY A 48 -25.11 6.89 -9.37
CA GLY A 48 -25.36 7.33 -10.74
C GLY A 48 -24.09 7.56 -11.57
N ALA A 49 -22.94 7.04 -11.13
CA ALA A 49 -21.71 7.09 -11.91
C ALA A 49 -21.89 6.43 -13.29
N SER A 50 -21.29 7.04 -14.31
CA SER A 50 -21.28 6.54 -15.68
C SER A 50 -19.90 6.75 -16.31
N GLU A 51 -19.52 5.88 -17.24
CA GLU A 51 -18.25 6.01 -17.97
C GLU A 51 -18.18 7.34 -18.73
N GLU A 52 -19.30 7.79 -19.31
CA GLU A 52 -19.36 9.06 -20.04
C GLU A 52 -18.95 10.24 -19.14
N ILE A 53 -19.54 10.36 -17.96
CA ILE A 53 -19.21 11.45 -17.03
C ILE A 53 -17.77 11.30 -16.52
N TYR A 54 -17.30 10.07 -16.29
CA TYR A 54 -15.91 9.81 -15.92
C TYR A 54 -14.93 10.39 -16.97
N LEU A 55 -15.14 10.08 -18.25
CA LEU A 55 -14.32 10.59 -19.35
C LEU A 55 -14.44 12.11 -19.51
N GLN A 56 -15.63 12.70 -19.29
CA GLN A 56 -15.78 14.16 -19.29
C GLN A 56 -15.03 14.85 -18.14
N ARG A 57 -14.99 14.24 -16.95
CA ARG A 57 -14.20 14.73 -15.82
C ARG A 57 -12.71 14.69 -16.14
N LEU A 58 -12.23 13.58 -16.73
CA LEU A 58 -10.84 13.46 -17.18
C LEU A 58 -10.49 14.48 -18.25
N LYS A 59 -11.39 14.72 -19.23
CA LYS A 59 -11.18 15.73 -20.26
C LYS A 59 -10.94 17.11 -19.67
N LYS A 60 -11.78 17.54 -18.71
CA LYS A 60 -11.61 18.83 -18.01
C LYS A 60 -10.31 18.89 -17.21
N ALA A 61 -9.95 17.80 -16.53
CA ALA A 61 -8.68 17.72 -15.81
C ALA A 61 -7.48 17.83 -16.75
N PHE A 62 -7.50 17.12 -17.89
CA PHE A 62 -6.44 17.15 -18.88
C PHE A 62 -6.29 18.53 -19.52
N MET A 63 -7.39 19.23 -19.85
CA MET A 63 -7.33 20.61 -20.34
C MET A 63 -6.61 21.52 -19.34
N HIS A 64 -6.94 21.45 -18.06
CA HIS A 64 -6.27 22.22 -17.01
C HIS A 64 -4.79 21.84 -16.88
N LEU A 65 -4.45 20.54 -16.92
CA LEU A 65 -3.07 20.09 -16.81
C LEU A 65 -2.22 20.53 -18.01
N GLU A 66 -2.77 20.59 -19.22
CA GLU A 66 -2.08 21.19 -20.37
C GLU A 66 -1.81 22.69 -20.17
N GLU A 67 -2.71 23.43 -19.52
CA GLU A 67 -2.44 24.83 -19.13
C GLU A 67 -1.31 24.93 -18.10
N GLU A 68 -1.25 24.01 -17.13
CA GLU A 68 -0.18 23.96 -16.13
C GLU A 68 1.17 23.57 -16.75
N VAL A 69 1.16 22.73 -17.80
CA VAL A 69 2.35 22.48 -18.64
C VAL A 69 2.78 23.73 -19.37
N PHE A 70 1.84 24.43 -20.01
CA PHE A 70 2.13 25.69 -20.71
C PHE A 70 2.70 26.76 -19.76
N ARG A 71 2.25 26.80 -18.51
CA ARG A 71 2.78 27.67 -17.45
C ARG A 71 4.15 27.23 -16.91
N GLY A 72 4.67 26.07 -17.36
CA GLY A 72 5.95 25.52 -16.92
C GLY A 72 5.95 24.99 -15.49
N ARG A 73 4.79 24.77 -14.88
CA ARG A 73 4.68 24.29 -13.49
C ARG A 73 4.82 22.79 -13.37
N ILE A 74 4.43 22.07 -14.43
CA ILE A 74 4.63 20.63 -14.58
C ILE A 74 5.16 20.36 -16.00
N LYS A 75 5.99 19.33 -16.22
CA LYS A 75 6.45 18.98 -17.59
C LYS A 75 5.52 17.99 -18.28
N TYR A 76 5.06 16.99 -17.52
CA TYR A 76 4.17 15.95 -17.99
C TYR A 76 3.14 15.60 -16.94
N TYR A 77 2.08 14.90 -17.36
CA TYR A 77 1.10 14.37 -16.44
C TYR A 77 0.68 12.95 -16.79
N GLY A 78 -0.07 12.33 -15.88
CA GLY A 78 -0.49 10.95 -16.00
C GLY A 78 -1.63 10.60 -15.06
N ILE A 79 -1.94 9.31 -14.99
CA ILE A 79 -2.92 8.76 -14.04
C ILE A 79 -2.25 7.64 -13.24
N SER A 80 -2.46 7.67 -11.92
CA SER A 80 -2.27 6.52 -11.03
C SER A 80 -3.65 5.91 -10.78
N SER A 81 -3.88 4.68 -11.23
CA SER A 81 -5.17 4.00 -11.09
C SER A 81 -4.98 2.58 -10.61
N ASN A 82 -5.80 2.17 -9.64
CA ASN A 82 -5.84 0.79 -9.17
C ASN A 82 -6.52 -0.15 -10.17
N THR A 83 -7.27 0.40 -11.14
CA THR A 83 -8.14 -0.38 -12.03
C THR A 83 -7.66 -0.43 -13.47
N PHE A 84 -6.46 0.08 -13.79
CA PHE A 84 -5.88 -0.13 -15.13
C PHE A 84 -5.64 -1.62 -15.44
N ALA A 85 -5.30 -2.41 -14.44
CA ALA A 85 -5.00 -3.84 -14.57
C ALA A 85 -6.22 -4.75 -14.29
N SER A 86 -7.36 -4.19 -13.89
CA SER A 86 -8.64 -4.88 -13.61
C SER A 86 -9.24 -5.53 -14.86
N ALA A 87 -10.27 -6.36 -14.71
CA ALA A 87 -10.93 -6.97 -15.86
C ALA A 87 -11.70 -5.90 -16.66
N PRO A 88 -11.74 -5.95 -18.01
CA PRO A 88 -12.50 -4.98 -18.80
C PRO A 88 -14.01 -4.98 -18.52
N THR A 89 -14.53 -6.04 -17.91
CA THR A 89 -15.92 -6.17 -17.47
C THR A 89 -16.21 -5.49 -16.13
N ASP A 90 -15.17 -5.06 -15.40
CA ASP A 90 -15.34 -4.42 -14.10
C ASP A 90 -15.94 -3.02 -14.27
N SER A 91 -16.97 -2.70 -13.49
CA SER A 91 -17.72 -1.44 -13.62
C SER A 91 -16.89 -0.19 -13.32
N ASN A 92 -15.73 -0.35 -12.67
CA ASN A 92 -14.79 0.72 -12.35
C ASN A 92 -13.48 0.62 -13.17
N TYR A 93 -13.46 -0.17 -14.25
CA TYR A 93 -12.29 -0.33 -15.12
C TYR A 93 -11.89 1.01 -15.76
N SER A 94 -10.65 1.44 -15.52
CA SER A 94 -10.08 2.63 -16.16
C SER A 94 -9.52 2.24 -17.54
N ASN A 95 -10.35 2.32 -18.57
CA ASN A 95 -9.93 1.94 -19.92
C ASN A 95 -8.89 2.91 -20.51
N LEU A 96 -7.63 2.47 -20.59
CA LEU A 96 -6.51 3.28 -21.08
C LEU A 96 -6.69 3.74 -22.55
N GLU A 97 -7.31 2.93 -23.41
CA GLU A 97 -7.56 3.29 -24.80
C GLU A 97 -8.46 4.53 -24.91
N LYS A 98 -9.62 4.50 -24.24
CA LYS A 98 -10.53 5.65 -24.18
C LYS A 98 -9.90 6.87 -23.52
N ILE A 99 -9.11 6.67 -22.46
CA ILE A 99 -8.39 7.76 -21.79
C ILE A 99 -7.38 8.44 -22.74
N LEU A 100 -6.66 7.65 -23.54
CA LEU A 100 -5.74 8.16 -24.55
C LEU A 100 -6.46 8.92 -25.67
N GLU A 101 -7.63 8.46 -26.10
CA GLU A 101 -8.47 9.21 -27.04
C GLU A 101 -8.85 10.58 -26.48
N ILE A 102 -9.21 10.65 -25.19
CA ILE A 102 -9.48 11.93 -24.53
C ILE A 102 -8.24 12.83 -24.54
N ALA A 103 -7.07 12.33 -24.15
CA ALA A 103 -5.83 13.12 -24.19
C ALA A 103 -5.53 13.67 -25.59
N LYS A 104 -5.64 12.84 -26.63
CA LYS A 104 -5.49 13.23 -28.05
C LYS A 104 -6.52 14.27 -28.50
N SER A 105 -7.74 14.22 -27.95
CA SER A 105 -8.80 15.20 -28.24
C SER A 105 -8.58 16.56 -27.59
N VAL A 106 -7.83 16.61 -26.49
CA VAL A 106 -7.51 17.85 -25.76
C VAL A 106 -6.36 18.58 -26.45
N ALA A 107 -5.30 17.86 -26.83
CA ALA A 107 -4.16 18.43 -27.54
C ALA A 107 -3.54 17.40 -28.49
N LYS A 108 -3.21 17.83 -29.71
CA LYS A 108 -2.52 16.98 -30.71
C LYS A 108 -1.17 16.49 -30.19
N ASN A 109 -0.42 17.38 -29.54
CA ASN A 109 0.85 17.09 -28.87
C ASN A 109 0.64 17.11 -27.35
N HIS A 110 -0.19 16.22 -26.83
CA HIS A 110 -0.49 16.15 -25.40
C HIS A 110 0.70 15.70 -24.54
N HIS A 111 0.67 16.09 -23.27
CA HIS A 111 1.67 15.80 -22.24
C HIS A 111 1.23 14.71 -21.25
N PHE A 112 0.10 14.03 -21.53
CA PHE A 112 -0.22 12.75 -20.89
C PHE A 112 0.82 11.69 -21.29
N LYS A 113 1.72 11.33 -20.37
CA LYS A 113 2.92 10.52 -20.65
C LYS A 113 3.20 9.41 -19.63
N MET A 114 2.37 9.22 -18.60
CA MET A 114 2.62 8.20 -17.59
C MET A 114 1.35 7.52 -17.08
N VAL A 115 1.43 6.21 -16.90
CA VAL A 115 0.42 5.41 -16.20
C VAL A 115 1.06 4.66 -15.05
N GLN A 116 0.46 4.74 -13.87
CA GLN A 116 0.86 3.99 -12.70
C GLN A 116 -0.26 3.03 -12.29
N PHE A 117 0.09 1.78 -11.99
CA PHE A 117 -0.87 0.73 -11.64
C PHE A 117 -0.29 -0.31 -10.66
N PRO A 118 -1.13 -1.00 -9.88
CA PRO A 118 -0.69 -2.13 -9.07
C PRO A 118 -0.18 -3.27 -9.93
N MET A 119 1.03 -3.74 -9.62
CA MET A 119 1.59 -4.92 -10.25
C MET A 119 2.60 -5.57 -9.32
N ASN A 120 2.45 -6.87 -9.11
CA ASN A 120 3.40 -7.68 -8.35
C ASN A 120 3.38 -9.14 -8.83
N LEU A 121 4.11 -10.02 -8.14
CA LEU A 121 4.23 -11.44 -8.55
C LEU A 121 2.92 -12.22 -8.40
N ILE A 122 1.91 -11.66 -7.73
CA ILE A 122 0.59 -12.27 -7.52
C ILE A 122 -0.47 -11.55 -8.37
N GLU A 123 -0.54 -10.22 -8.26
CA GLU A 123 -1.44 -9.35 -9.04
C GLU A 123 -0.82 -9.05 -10.42
N ARG A 124 -0.99 -9.99 -11.36
CA ARG A 124 -0.36 -9.97 -12.71
C ARG A 124 -1.24 -9.39 -13.82
N GLY A 125 -2.33 -8.69 -13.49
CA GLY A 125 -3.31 -8.24 -14.49
C GLY A 125 -2.70 -7.45 -15.65
N ALA A 126 -1.70 -6.61 -15.38
CA ALA A 126 -1.05 -5.76 -16.37
C ALA A 126 -0.35 -6.50 -17.52
N ILE A 127 0.07 -7.75 -17.32
CA ILE A 127 0.72 -8.58 -18.35
C ILE A 127 -0.25 -9.50 -19.11
N GLY A 128 -1.52 -9.54 -18.70
CA GLY A 128 -2.58 -10.24 -19.43
C GLY A 128 -2.99 -9.49 -20.71
N LEU A 129 -3.16 -10.23 -21.82
CA LEU A 129 -3.59 -9.69 -23.10
C LEU A 129 -5.00 -9.09 -22.99
N ARG A 130 -5.15 -7.83 -23.43
CA ARG A 130 -6.41 -7.07 -23.29
C ARG A 130 -6.61 -5.98 -24.34
N PHE A 131 -5.56 -5.61 -25.08
CA PHE A 131 -5.61 -4.63 -26.17
C PHE A 131 -5.30 -5.36 -27.49
N GLY A 132 -6.14 -6.32 -27.84
CA GLY A 132 -5.85 -7.31 -28.89
C GLY A 132 -4.72 -8.26 -28.44
N GLU A 133 -3.66 -8.36 -29.23
CA GLU A 133 -2.48 -9.17 -28.93
C GLU A 133 -1.48 -8.48 -27.96
N LYS A 134 -1.90 -7.40 -27.29
CA LYS A 134 -1.04 -6.62 -26.39
C LYS A 134 -1.58 -6.61 -24.97
N ASN A 135 -0.67 -6.63 -24.01
CA ASN A 135 -0.97 -6.35 -22.60
C ASN A 135 -0.93 -4.83 -22.30
N LEU A 136 -1.21 -4.44 -21.05
CA LEU A 136 -1.26 -3.03 -20.64
C LEU A 136 0.07 -2.31 -20.83
N ILE A 137 1.18 -2.95 -20.48
CA ILE A 137 2.53 -2.39 -20.56
C ILE A 137 2.89 -2.13 -22.02
N GLN A 138 2.73 -3.14 -22.87
CA GLN A 138 2.99 -3.06 -24.30
C GLN A 138 2.12 -2.00 -24.97
N TYR A 139 0.84 -1.91 -24.60
CA TYR A 139 -0.08 -0.91 -25.14
C TYR A 139 0.32 0.52 -24.74
N ALA A 140 0.79 0.71 -23.49
CA ALA A 140 1.32 1.99 -23.02
C ALA A 140 2.57 2.40 -23.82
N HIS A 141 3.52 1.47 -24.02
CA HIS A 141 4.76 1.72 -24.75
C HIS A 141 4.54 2.12 -26.21
N ILE A 142 3.68 1.42 -26.96
CA ILE A 142 3.39 1.79 -28.36
C ILE A 142 2.73 3.17 -28.49
N ASN A 143 2.13 3.68 -27.40
CA ASN A 143 1.52 5.01 -27.34
C ASN A 143 2.45 6.05 -26.68
N ASN A 144 3.73 5.73 -26.49
CA ASN A 144 4.74 6.61 -25.88
C ASN A 144 4.38 7.05 -24.44
N LEU A 145 3.86 6.11 -23.65
CA LEU A 145 3.63 6.30 -22.22
C LEU A 145 4.66 5.51 -21.42
N LEU A 146 5.17 6.14 -20.36
CA LEU A 146 5.92 5.45 -19.30
C LEU A 146 4.95 4.69 -18.38
N THR A 147 5.43 3.57 -17.89
CA THR A 147 4.70 2.69 -16.97
C THR A 147 5.37 2.65 -15.60
N MET A 148 4.57 2.68 -14.55
CA MET A 148 5.06 2.59 -13.18
C MET A 148 4.26 1.58 -12.38
N ALA A 149 4.92 0.54 -11.89
CA ALA A 149 4.32 -0.41 -10.96
C ALA A 149 4.31 0.17 -9.54
N ASN A 150 3.16 0.21 -8.90
CA ASN A 150 3.04 0.45 -7.46
C ASN A 150 2.63 -0.82 -6.72
N ARG A 151 2.72 -0.78 -5.38
CA ARG A 151 2.55 -1.95 -4.50
C ARG A 151 3.41 -3.17 -4.90
N PRO A 152 4.69 -2.98 -5.32
CA PRO A 152 5.49 -4.07 -5.89
C PRO A 152 5.75 -5.21 -4.90
N LEU A 153 5.77 -4.93 -3.59
CA LEU A 153 6.08 -5.92 -2.56
C LEU A 153 4.89 -6.23 -1.65
N ASN A 154 3.72 -5.64 -1.90
CA ASN A 154 2.53 -5.76 -1.05
C ASN A 154 1.36 -6.28 -1.90
N ALA A 155 1.15 -7.59 -1.84
CA ALA A 155 0.18 -8.30 -2.66
C ALA A 155 -1.09 -8.66 -1.87
N PHE A 156 -2.22 -8.69 -2.57
CA PHE A 156 -3.43 -9.37 -2.08
C PHE A 156 -3.48 -10.77 -2.69
N ALA A 157 -3.15 -11.78 -1.89
CA ALA A 157 -3.26 -13.18 -2.27
C ALA A 157 -4.63 -13.75 -1.86
N PRO A 158 -5.05 -14.93 -2.39
CA PRO A 158 -6.35 -15.51 -2.06
C PRO A 158 -6.57 -15.75 -0.55
N ASP A 159 -5.51 -16.02 0.19
CA ASP A 159 -5.49 -16.22 1.65
C ASP A 159 -5.17 -14.93 2.44
N GLY A 160 -5.24 -13.76 1.80
CA GLY A 160 -5.11 -12.45 2.45
C GLY A 160 -3.85 -11.68 2.06
N PHE A 161 -3.50 -10.66 2.84
CA PHE A 161 -2.37 -9.77 2.53
C PHE A 161 -1.02 -10.50 2.61
N LEU A 162 -0.18 -10.37 1.58
CA LEU A 162 1.13 -10.98 1.47
C LEU A 162 2.21 -9.92 1.25
N ARG A 163 3.35 -10.06 1.92
CA ARG A 163 4.53 -9.22 1.68
C ARG A 163 5.61 -10.03 0.99
N LEU A 164 6.07 -9.59 -0.19
CA LEU A 164 7.12 -10.24 -0.99
C LEU A 164 8.51 -9.84 -0.50
N ALA A 165 8.74 -9.91 0.83
CA ALA A 165 9.99 -9.58 1.49
C ALA A 165 10.12 -10.40 2.78
N GLN A 166 11.34 -10.68 3.21
CA GLN A 166 11.63 -11.44 4.42
C GLN A 166 12.01 -10.51 5.57
N TYR A 167 11.61 -10.88 6.78
CA TYR A 167 12.11 -10.29 8.02
C TYR A 167 13.04 -11.28 8.72
N PHE A 168 14.21 -10.80 9.15
CA PHE A 168 15.14 -11.57 9.98
C PHE A 168 14.90 -11.22 11.44
N SER A 169 14.37 -12.17 12.22
CA SER A 169 14.32 -12.06 13.68
C SER A 169 14.31 -13.44 14.32
N THR A 170 15.11 -13.63 15.37
CA THR A 170 15.01 -14.76 16.29
C THR A 170 13.84 -14.52 17.23
N LEU A 171 13.01 -15.55 17.45
CA LEU A 171 11.81 -15.46 18.28
C LEU A 171 11.78 -16.54 19.36
N PRO A 172 11.15 -16.26 20.51
CA PRO A 172 10.67 -17.30 21.42
C PRO A 172 9.66 -18.21 20.70
N SER A 173 9.50 -19.43 21.19
CA SER A 173 8.48 -20.37 20.72
C SER A 173 7.05 -19.81 20.89
N LEU A 174 6.08 -20.40 20.18
CA LEU A 174 4.66 -20.01 20.30
C LEU A 174 4.17 -20.09 21.76
N VAL A 175 4.56 -21.17 22.45
CA VAL A 175 4.20 -21.40 23.85
C VAL A 175 4.73 -20.28 24.74
N GLU A 176 6.01 -19.92 24.60
CA GLU A 176 6.59 -18.81 25.37
C GLU A 176 5.91 -17.47 25.06
N CYS A 177 5.52 -17.24 23.81
CA CYS A 177 4.78 -16.03 23.42
C CYS A 177 3.39 -15.98 24.08
N GLU A 178 2.65 -17.10 24.07
CA GLU A 178 1.33 -17.23 24.71
C GLU A 178 1.41 -17.06 26.22
N GLU A 179 2.37 -17.69 26.89
CA GLU A 179 2.60 -17.55 28.33
C GLU A 179 2.87 -16.08 28.71
N MET A 180 3.69 -15.37 27.93
CA MET A 180 3.93 -13.94 28.16
C MET A 180 2.67 -13.10 27.98
N MET A 181 1.85 -13.40 26.97
CA MET A 181 0.58 -12.71 26.73
C MET A 181 -0.40 -12.94 27.90
N LEU A 182 -0.63 -14.20 28.26
CA LEU A 182 -1.51 -14.58 29.38
C LEU A 182 -1.06 -13.93 30.68
N GLY A 183 0.25 -13.99 30.99
CA GLY A 183 0.81 -13.36 32.17
C GLY A 183 0.70 -11.84 32.18
N ARG A 184 0.53 -11.16 31.03
CA ARG A 184 0.23 -9.71 31.00
C ARG A 184 -1.25 -9.43 31.23
N LEU A 185 -2.14 -10.26 30.70
CA LEU A 185 -3.58 -10.12 30.96
C LEU A 185 -3.92 -10.39 32.42
N GLU A 186 -3.29 -11.38 33.05
CA GLU A 186 -3.40 -11.66 34.48
C GLU A 186 -2.93 -10.47 35.33
N ALA A 187 -1.81 -9.84 34.98
CA ALA A 187 -1.32 -8.65 35.67
C ALA A 187 -2.29 -7.46 35.56
N LEU A 188 -2.98 -7.31 34.41
CA LEU A 188 -4.03 -6.30 34.25
C LEU A 188 -5.27 -6.64 35.08
N GLN A 189 -5.67 -7.91 35.14
CA GLN A 189 -6.79 -8.35 35.97
C GLN A 189 -6.51 -8.06 37.45
N GLN A 190 -5.32 -8.42 37.95
CA GLN A 190 -4.91 -8.13 39.32
C GLN A 190 -4.95 -6.64 39.65
N LYS A 191 -4.64 -5.77 38.68
CA LYS A 191 -4.73 -4.31 38.86
C LYS A 191 -6.16 -3.79 38.89
N ILE A 192 -7.06 -4.41 38.11
CA ILE A 192 -8.49 -4.11 38.18
C ILE A 192 -9.06 -4.57 39.52
N ASP A 193 -8.72 -5.78 39.97
CA ASP A 193 -9.21 -6.33 41.24
C ASP A 193 -8.74 -5.49 42.45
N GLN A 194 -7.62 -4.76 42.32
CA GLN A 194 -7.13 -3.81 43.33
C GLN A 194 -7.87 -2.47 43.33
N ARG A 195 -8.60 -2.13 42.25
CA ARG A 195 -9.49 -0.97 42.24
C ARG A 195 -10.78 -1.38 42.92
N ASN A 196 -11.13 -0.74 44.02
CA ASN A 196 -12.41 -0.94 44.73
C ASN A 196 -13.58 -0.36 43.91
N ASP A 197 -13.75 -0.80 42.66
CA ASP A 197 -14.86 -0.42 41.79
C ASP A 197 -16.04 -1.39 42.02
N GLU A 198 -17.27 -0.87 42.04
CA GLU A 198 -18.50 -1.67 42.21
C GLU A 198 -18.75 -2.62 41.02
N GLU A 199 -18.10 -2.38 39.88
CA GLU A 199 -18.23 -3.15 38.66
C GLU A 199 -17.05 -4.15 38.53
N HIS A 200 -17.34 -5.45 38.62
CA HIS A 200 -16.36 -6.49 38.35
C HIS A 200 -16.06 -6.60 36.85
N ILE A 201 -15.00 -5.94 36.41
CA ILE A 201 -14.52 -6.01 35.03
C ILE A 201 -13.58 -7.22 34.87
N ASN A 202 -13.96 -8.16 34.00
CA ASN A 202 -13.08 -9.25 33.58
C ASN A 202 -12.32 -8.85 32.30
N VAL A 203 -11.00 -8.72 32.38
CA VAL A 203 -10.11 -8.36 31.25
C VAL A 203 -10.30 -9.31 30.07
N ASN A 204 -10.52 -10.60 30.34
CA ASN A 204 -10.70 -11.61 29.30
C ASN A 204 -12.03 -11.48 28.55
N GLU A 205 -12.99 -10.77 29.13
CA GLU A 205 -14.31 -10.52 28.53
C GLU A 205 -14.34 -9.23 27.70
N LEU A 206 -13.31 -8.39 27.79
CA LEU A 206 -13.20 -7.18 26.99
C LEU A 206 -13.19 -7.53 25.49
N PRO A 207 -14.05 -6.93 24.65
CA PRO A 207 -14.19 -7.31 23.24
C PRO A 207 -12.87 -7.34 22.46
N PHE A 208 -12.01 -6.34 22.65
CA PHE A 208 -10.71 -6.28 21.94
C PHE A 208 -9.71 -7.31 22.46
N ILE A 209 -9.79 -7.74 23.73
CA ILE A 209 -8.94 -8.80 24.29
C ILE A 209 -9.37 -10.15 23.74
N LYS A 210 -10.68 -10.42 23.65
CA LYS A 210 -11.21 -11.62 22.97
C LYS A 210 -10.73 -11.70 21.53
N GLN A 211 -10.91 -10.61 20.78
CA GLN A 211 -10.45 -10.52 19.40
C GLN A 211 -8.94 -10.74 19.30
N PHE A 212 -8.15 -10.15 20.20
CA PHE A 212 -6.70 -10.31 20.21
C PHE A 212 -6.25 -11.75 20.48
N LYS A 213 -6.92 -12.45 21.40
CA LYS A 213 -6.66 -13.87 21.69
C LYS A 213 -6.99 -14.77 20.50
N GLU A 214 -8.12 -14.54 19.85
CA GLU A 214 -8.55 -15.31 18.67
C GLU A 214 -7.54 -15.20 17.53
N ILE A 215 -6.96 -14.02 17.33
CA ILE A 215 -6.00 -13.77 16.24
C ILE A 215 -4.54 -13.99 16.66
N TRP A 216 -4.22 -14.35 17.91
CA TRP A 216 -2.84 -14.48 18.40
C TRP A 216 -2.06 -15.63 17.73
N ALA A 217 -2.73 -16.74 17.42
CA ALA A 217 -2.10 -17.88 16.77
C ALA A 217 -1.68 -17.53 15.33
N THR A 218 -2.52 -16.75 14.63
CA THR A 218 -2.39 -16.43 13.21
C THR A 218 -1.79 -15.05 12.93
N LEU A 219 -1.59 -14.23 13.98
CA LEU A 219 -1.31 -12.79 14.01
C LEU A 219 -1.36 -12.07 12.66
N PRO A 220 -2.22 -11.04 12.52
CA PRO A 220 -2.32 -10.28 11.29
C PRO A 220 -1.03 -9.49 11.01
N THR A 221 -1.02 -8.69 9.94
CA THR A 221 0.17 -7.93 9.53
C THR A 221 0.75 -7.07 10.67
N PRO A 222 2.05 -6.71 10.61
CA PRO A 222 2.66 -5.88 11.65
C PRO A 222 1.88 -4.59 11.90
N ASP A 223 1.34 -3.95 10.86
CA ASP A 223 0.51 -2.75 10.97
C ASP A 223 -0.77 -2.97 11.81
N VAL A 224 -1.40 -4.14 11.70
CA VAL A 224 -2.57 -4.49 12.53
C VAL A 224 -2.15 -4.74 13.97
N VAL A 225 -1.00 -5.38 14.20
CA VAL A 225 -0.43 -5.51 15.55
C VAL A 225 -0.18 -4.13 16.16
N GLU A 226 0.45 -3.22 15.42
CA GLU A 226 0.66 -1.83 15.87
C GLU A 226 -0.67 -1.14 16.20
N GLN A 227 -1.68 -1.27 15.34
CA GLN A 227 -3.00 -0.69 15.58
C GLN A 227 -3.66 -1.24 16.85
N VAL A 228 -3.60 -2.55 17.09
CA VAL A 228 -4.18 -3.16 18.29
C VAL A 228 -3.47 -2.66 19.55
N PHE A 229 -2.14 -2.64 19.53
CA PHE A 229 -1.36 -2.25 20.70
C PHE A 229 -1.44 -0.75 20.99
N LEU A 230 -1.20 0.10 20.00
CA LEU A 230 -1.21 1.56 20.17
C LEU A 230 -2.63 2.11 20.33
N GLY A 231 -3.62 1.52 19.65
CA GLY A 231 -4.99 2.00 19.65
C GLY A 231 -5.83 1.49 20.82
N ASN A 232 -5.56 0.30 21.36
CA ASN A 232 -6.41 -0.33 22.39
C ASN A 232 -5.61 -0.78 23.62
N PHE A 233 -4.54 -1.57 23.43
CA PHE A 233 -3.86 -2.20 24.56
C PHE A 233 -3.11 -1.21 25.45
N PHE A 234 -2.23 -0.38 24.90
CA PHE A 234 -1.50 0.63 25.68
C PHE A 234 -2.41 1.69 26.29
N PRO A 235 -3.46 2.18 25.60
CA PRO A 235 -4.49 3.00 26.24
C PRO A 235 -5.15 2.33 27.45
N LEU A 236 -5.48 1.03 27.39
CA LEU A 236 -5.98 0.30 28.56
C LEU A 236 -4.94 0.28 29.70
N VAL A 237 -3.67 -0.04 29.40
CA VAL A 237 -2.60 -0.05 30.41
C VAL A 237 -2.47 1.35 31.04
N ALA A 238 -2.45 2.40 30.23
CA ALA A 238 -2.38 3.79 30.71
C ALA A 238 -3.59 4.18 31.57
N GLN A 239 -4.80 3.74 31.20
CA GLN A 239 -6.01 3.98 31.99
C GLN A 239 -5.98 3.25 33.33
N LEU A 240 -5.44 2.03 33.38
CA LEU A 240 -5.37 1.20 34.59
C LEU A 240 -4.26 1.62 35.56
N TYR A 241 -3.13 2.12 35.07
CA TYR A 241 -2.04 2.56 35.94
C TYR A 241 -2.03 4.09 36.15
N GLY A 242 -2.66 4.88 35.28
CA GLY A 242 -2.62 6.34 35.34
C GLY A 242 -1.17 6.87 35.35
N SER A 243 -0.91 7.87 36.19
CA SER A 243 0.43 8.43 36.42
C SER A 243 1.34 7.54 37.29
N THR A 244 0.85 6.39 37.77
CA THR A 244 1.59 5.52 38.70
C THR A 244 2.39 4.41 38.00
N LEU A 245 2.29 4.29 36.67
CA LEU A 245 3.05 3.30 35.92
C LEU A 245 4.55 3.61 35.98
N SER A 246 5.31 2.81 36.72
CA SER A 246 6.76 2.93 36.71
C SER A 246 7.37 2.39 35.40
N LEU A 247 8.58 2.84 35.08
CA LEU A 247 9.32 2.34 33.92
C LEU A 247 9.56 0.82 33.99
N GLU A 248 9.78 0.27 35.19
CA GLU A 248 9.96 -1.18 35.36
C GLU A 248 8.65 -1.95 35.14
N GLU A 249 7.51 -1.41 35.58
CA GLU A 249 6.20 -2.01 35.33
C GLU A 249 5.77 -1.91 33.85
N SER A 250 6.24 -0.90 33.12
CA SER A 250 5.92 -0.74 31.70
C SER A 250 6.70 -1.69 30.78
N LYS A 251 7.95 -2.05 31.14
CA LYS A 251 8.85 -2.88 30.33
C LYS A 251 8.21 -4.21 29.85
N PRO A 252 7.52 -5.00 30.69
CA PRO A 252 6.87 -6.23 30.24
C PRO A 252 5.79 -6.03 29.17
N TYR A 253 5.06 -4.90 29.20
CA TYR A 253 4.03 -4.60 28.21
C TYR A 253 4.64 -4.24 26.85
N TYR A 254 5.73 -3.46 26.85
CA TYR A 254 6.51 -3.20 25.63
C TYR A 254 7.18 -4.47 25.09
N LYS A 255 7.68 -5.34 25.97
CA LYS A 255 8.23 -6.64 25.56
C LYS A 255 7.18 -7.52 24.88
N LEU A 256 5.93 -7.53 25.38
CA LEU A 256 4.83 -8.25 24.72
C LEU A 256 4.55 -7.69 23.33
N TYR A 257 4.56 -6.37 23.17
CA TYR A 257 4.40 -5.70 21.87
C TYR A 257 5.51 -6.08 20.89
N ASP A 258 6.78 -6.05 21.32
CA ASP A 258 7.92 -6.41 20.48
C ASP A 258 7.85 -7.88 20.03
N ILE A 259 7.40 -8.78 20.92
CA ILE A 259 7.19 -10.19 20.61
C ILE A 259 6.05 -10.36 19.61
N ALA A 260 4.91 -9.70 19.81
CA ALA A 260 3.78 -9.76 18.88
C ALA A 260 4.17 -9.27 17.48
N LEU A 261 4.92 -8.17 17.39
CA LEU A 261 5.45 -7.66 16.13
C LEU A 261 6.41 -8.63 15.46
N SER A 262 7.32 -9.19 16.23
CA SER A 262 8.30 -10.14 15.72
C SER A 262 7.59 -11.41 15.21
N ARG A 263 6.62 -11.93 15.95
CA ARG A 263 5.82 -13.11 15.57
C ARG A 263 5.03 -12.88 14.28
N SER A 264 4.34 -11.73 14.17
CA SER A 264 3.67 -11.33 12.92
C SER A 264 4.65 -11.28 11.74
N ARG A 265 5.84 -10.72 11.93
CA ARG A 265 6.91 -10.70 10.91
C ARG A 265 7.37 -12.10 10.51
N GLN A 266 7.52 -13.03 11.46
CA GLN A 266 7.89 -14.42 11.16
C GLN A 266 6.82 -15.12 10.34
N LEU A 267 5.54 -15.05 10.74
CA LEU A 267 4.44 -15.66 9.97
C LEU A 267 4.38 -15.10 8.54
N MET A 268 4.59 -13.79 8.39
CA MET A 268 4.70 -13.15 7.08
C MET A 268 5.91 -13.67 6.28
N THR A 269 7.06 -13.88 6.91
CA THR A 269 8.26 -14.47 6.26
C THR A 269 8.00 -15.91 5.83
N GLU A 270 7.41 -16.75 6.68
CA GLU A 270 7.09 -18.15 6.36
C GLU A 270 6.12 -18.23 5.18
N ARG A 271 5.09 -17.38 5.18
CA ARG A 271 4.14 -17.29 4.08
C ARG A 271 4.81 -16.79 2.81
N ALA A 272 5.66 -15.76 2.88
CA ALA A 272 6.44 -15.28 1.75
C ALA A 272 7.34 -16.37 1.17
N SER A 273 7.97 -17.20 2.01
CA SER A 273 8.80 -18.32 1.57
C SER A 273 8.00 -19.39 0.83
N LYS A 274 6.80 -19.75 1.30
CA LYS A 274 5.90 -20.67 0.57
C LYS A 274 5.51 -20.14 -0.81
N TYR A 275 5.16 -18.85 -0.88
CA TYR A 275 4.85 -18.21 -2.17
C TYR A 275 6.08 -18.15 -3.08
N ARG A 276 7.26 -17.87 -2.53
CA ARG A 276 8.51 -17.89 -3.29
C ARG A 276 8.76 -19.27 -3.91
N GLU A 277 8.68 -20.33 -3.13
CA GLU A 277 8.86 -21.71 -3.62
C GLU A 277 7.86 -22.04 -4.73
N MET A 278 6.58 -21.70 -4.54
CA MET A 278 5.55 -21.88 -5.56
C MET A 278 5.90 -21.15 -6.88
N LEU A 279 6.36 -19.89 -6.79
CA LEU A 279 6.73 -19.08 -7.96
C LEU A 279 8.01 -19.58 -8.66
N GLU A 280 8.93 -20.19 -7.91
CA GLU A 280 10.11 -20.88 -8.45
C GLU A 280 9.69 -22.14 -9.22
N VAL A 281 8.78 -22.94 -8.66
CA VAL A 281 8.21 -24.13 -9.33
C VAL A 281 7.43 -23.77 -10.59
N GLU A 282 6.67 -22.67 -10.57
CA GLU A 282 5.97 -22.12 -11.75
C GLU A 282 6.94 -21.56 -12.82
N GLY A 283 8.24 -21.45 -12.52
CA GLY A 283 9.24 -20.89 -13.43
C GLY A 283 9.12 -19.38 -13.64
N ILE A 284 8.42 -18.69 -12.74
CA ILE A 284 8.20 -17.24 -12.85
C ILE A 284 9.40 -16.47 -12.36
N ILE A 285 9.97 -16.89 -11.23
CA ILE A 285 11.24 -16.39 -10.74
C ILE A 285 12.28 -17.50 -10.87
N ILE A 286 13.49 -17.13 -11.27
CA ILE A 286 14.61 -18.06 -11.38
C ILE A 286 15.43 -17.92 -10.09
N PRO A 287 15.56 -18.97 -9.29
CA PRO A 287 16.32 -18.89 -8.05
C PRO A 287 17.81 -18.72 -8.34
N HIS A 288 18.39 -17.64 -7.82
CA HIS A 288 19.83 -17.53 -7.64
C HIS A 288 20.16 -17.61 -6.15
N ALA A 289 21.21 -18.35 -5.81
CA ALA A 289 21.63 -18.53 -4.43
C ALA A 289 21.80 -17.17 -3.74
N ASN A 290 21.16 -17.02 -2.57
CA ASN A 290 21.24 -15.87 -1.67
C ASN A 290 20.60 -14.54 -2.13
N GLN A 291 19.83 -14.50 -3.23
CA GLN A 291 19.10 -13.27 -3.56
C GLN A 291 17.84 -13.07 -2.69
N PRO A 292 17.63 -11.85 -2.13
CA PRO A 292 16.40 -11.51 -1.44
C PRO A 292 15.18 -11.63 -2.35
N PHE A 293 14.04 -12.06 -1.79
CA PHE A 293 12.80 -12.22 -2.57
C PHE A 293 12.33 -10.90 -3.22
N SER A 294 12.54 -9.77 -2.54
CA SER A 294 12.25 -8.43 -3.04
C SER A 294 13.03 -8.08 -4.30
N VAL A 295 14.30 -8.51 -4.39
CA VAL A 295 15.16 -8.30 -5.57
C VAL A 295 14.66 -9.12 -6.74
N LEU A 296 14.38 -10.41 -6.54
CA LEU A 296 13.82 -11.30 -7.57
C LEU A 296 12.49 -10.76 -8.12
N ALA A 297 11.63 -10.26 -7.23
CA ALA A 297 10.36 -9.66 -7.59
C ALA A 297 10.55 -8.43 -8.49
N ILE A 298 11.39 -7.47 -8.09
CA ILE A 298 11.62 -6.24 -8.86
C ILE A 298 12.27 -6.56 -10.21
N GLN A 299 13.28 -7.43 -10.23
CA GLN A 299 13.90 -7.89 -11.47
C GLN A 299 12.85 -8.44 -12.42
N LYS A 300 11.92 -9.27 -11.91
CA LYS A 300 10.87 -9.84 -12.75
C LYS A 300 9.92 -8.80 -13.33
N TYR A 301 9.62 -7.74 -12.58
CA TYR A 301 8.75 -6.66 -13.07
C TYR A 301 9.40 -5.87 -14.21
N LEU A 302 10.72 -5.65 -14.12
CA LEU A 302 11.50 -5.03 -15.18
C LEU A 302 11.59 -5.96 -16.42
N GLU A 303 11.78 -7.27 -16.23
CA GLU A 303 11.72 -8.26 -17.32
C GLU A 303 10.36 -8.28 -18.03
N TRP A 304 9.27 -8.06 -17.28
CA TRP A 304 7.92 -7.91 -17.86
C TRP A 304 7.69 -6.57 -18.58
N GLY A 305 8.66 -5.66 -18.53
CA GLY A 305 8.69 -4.43 -19.32
C GLY A 305 8.20 -3.18 -18.59
N VAL A 306 8.01 -3.21 -17.27
CA VAL A 306 7.66 -1.97 -16.55
C VAL A 306 8.86 -1.01 -16.54
N ASP A 307 8.64 0.28 -16.81
CA ASP A 307 9.73 1.28 -16.86
C ASP A 307 10.23 1.66 -15.46
N HIS A 308 9.31 1.82 -14.50
CA HIS A 308 9.63 2.21 -13.13
C HIS A 308 8.90 1.37 -12.08
N VAL A 309 9.58 1.06 -10.98
CA VAL A 309 8.98 0.32 -9.86
C VAL A 309 9.02 1.19 -8.60
N LEU A 310 7.86 1.54 -8.07
CA LEU A 310 7.73 2.40 -6.89
C LEU A 310 7.90 1.58 -5.60
N VAL A 311 9.11 1.59 -5.05
CA VAL A 311 9.44 0.91 -3.80
C VAL A 311 9.37 1.85 -2.59
N GLY A 312 8.45 1.57 -1.66
CA GLY A 312 8.32 2.32 -0.40
C GLY A 312 9.41 1.92 0.61
N MET A 313 10.59 2.52 0.53
CA MET A 313 11.72 2.22 1.41
C MET A 313 11.73 3.12 2.65
N LYS A 314 11.32 2.57 3.80
CA LYS A 314 11.32 3.29 5.10
C LYS A 314 12.51 2.95 6.01
N ARG A 315 13.40 2.03 5.59
CA ARG A 315 14.53 1.53 6.40
C ARG A 315 15.81 1.47 5.57
N PRO A 316 16.98 1.85 6.13
CA PRO A 316 18.26 1.79 5.40
C PRO A 316 18.61 0.41 4.85
N GLN A 317 18.21 -0.66 5.54
CA GLN A 317 18.43 -2.03 5.06
C GLN A 317 17.74 -2.29 3.72
N TYR A 318 16.51 -1.81 3.52
CA TYR A 318 15.79 -2.02 2.26
C TYR A 318 16.47 -1.31 1.10
N VAL A 319 17.08 -0.15 1.35
CA VAL A 319 17.88 0.57 0.34
C VAL A 319 19.12 -0.24 -0.04
N ARG A 320 19.82 -0.82 0.94
CA ARG A 320 20.99 -1.67 0.70
C ARG A 320 20.63 -2.94 -0.08
N GLU A 321 19.51 -3.56 0.23
CA GLU A 321 19.03 -4.76 -0.50
C GLU A 321 18.77 -4.46 -1.98
N LEU A 322 18.30 -3.26 -2.31
CA LEU A 322 18.01 -2.84 -3.68
C LEU A 322 19.15 -2.07 -4.35
N GLN A 323 20.33 -2.06 -3.75
CA GLN A 323 21.46 -1.27 -4.23
C GLN A 323 21.82 -1.56 -5.69
N ALA A 324 21.67 -2.82 -6.12
CA ALA A 324 21.96 -3.27 -7.48
C ALA A 324 21.10 -2.60 -8.56
N PHE A 325 19.95 -2.00 -8.21
CA PHE A 325 19.07 -1.31 -9.15
C PHE A 325 19.35 0.20 -9.25
N PHE A 326 20.19 0.76 -8.38
CA PHE A 326 20.56 2.17 -8.47
C PHE A 326 21.80 2.31 -9.36
N PRO A 327 21.87 3.37 -10.20
CA PRO A 327 23.09 3.66 -10.93
C PRO A 327 24.25 3.82 -9.94
N SER A 328 25.40 3.23 -10.28
CA SER A 328 26.63 3.46 -9.55
C SER A 328 27.05 4.91 -9.82
N ASN A 329 26.92 5.77 -8.81
CA ASN A 329 27.43 7.14 -8.87
C ASN A 329 28.95 7.18 -8.89
#